data_AF-A0A9E0KXA9-F1
#
_entry.id   AF-A0A9E0KXA9-F1
#
_cell.length_a   1.000
_cell.length_b   1.000
_cell.length_c   1.000
_cell.angle_alpha   90.00
_cell.angle_beta   90.00
_cell.angle_gamma   90.00
#
_symmetry.space_group_name_H-M   'P 1'
#
loop_
_entity.id
_entity.type
_entity.pdbx_description
1 polymer ?
#
loop_
_entity_poly.entity_id
_entity_poly.type
_entity_poly.pdbx_seq_one_letter_code
_entity_poly.pdbx_strand_id
1 'polypeptide(L)'
;MALKSTVYKADLQITDLDRHYYANHQLTLALHPSETPERMMVRLMAFADSASELLQFSQGLDNPDDPALWEKDLTGAIVHWIDLGQPDESRVRKATG
;
A
#
# COMPACT_ATOMS: atom_id res chain seq x y z
N MET A 1 13.00 12.32 20.19
CA MET A 1 12.84 10.86 19.97
C MET A 1 11.66 10.69 19.03
N ALA A 2 11.82 10.01 17.90
CA ALA A 2 10.71 9.73 16.99
C ALA A 2 9.71 8.78 17.68
N LEU A 3 8.42 9.08 17.59
CA LEU A 3 7.40 8.14 18.07
C LEU A 3 7.53 6.82 17.29
N LYS A 4 7.37 5.70 17.98
CA LYS A 4 7.35 4.38 17.32
C LYS A 4 6.03 4.19 16.60
N SER A 5 6.07 3.58 15.42
CA SER A 5 4.87 3.17 14.68
C SER A 5 4.06 2.17 15.48
N THR A 6 2.73 2.24 15.36
CA THR A 6 1.81 1.26 15.94
C THR A 6 1.56 0.14 14.94
N VAL A 7 1.66 -1.12 15.36
CA VAL A 7 1.46 -2.26 14.48
C VAL A 7 0.01 -2.75 14.55
N TYR A 8 -0.64 -2.86 13.40
CA TYR A 8 -1.96 -3.46 13.21
C TYR A 8 -1.84 -4.76 12.43
N LYS A 9 -2.71 -5.72 12.75
CA LYS A 9 -2.88 -6.94 11.99
C LYS A 9 -4.28 -6.97 11.38
N ALA A 10 -4.38 -7.35 10.13
CA ALA A 10 -5.64 -7.48 9.42
C ALA A 10 -5.67 -8.82 8.68
N ASP A 11 -6.67 -9.64 9.00
CA ASP A 11 -6.99 -10.84 8.22
C ASP A 11 -8.06 -10.46 7.20
N LEU A 12 -7.66 -10.42 5.93
CA LEU A 12 -8.49 -9.95 4.82
C LEU A 12 -8.84 -11.11 3.91
N GLN A 13 -10.14 -11.41 3.81
CA GLN A 13 -10.68 -12.39 2.85
C GLN A 13 -11.29 -11.61 1.69
N ILE A 14 -10.80 -11.85 0.48
CA ILE A 14 -11.22 -11.14 -0.73
C ILE A 14 -12.00 -12.11 -1.61
N THR A 15 -13.15 -11.64 -2.08
CA THR A 15 -13.96 -12.28 -3.11
C THR A 15 -14.31 -11.23 -4.14
N ASP A 16 -13.43 -11.10 -5.14
CA ASP A 16 -13.59 -10.18 -6.27
C ASP A 16 -14.09 -10.98 -7.47
N LEU A 17 -15.36 -10.72 -7.84
CA LEU A 17 -16.04 -11.42 -8.92
C LEU A 17 -15.63 -10.90 -10.30
N ASP A 18 -15.19 -9.64 -10.40
CA ASP A 18 -14.83 -9.00 -11.66
C ASP A 18 -13.45 -9.49 -12.14
N ARG A 19 -12.52 -9.65 -11.20
CA ARG A 19 -11.16 -10.20 -11.47
C ARG A 19 -11.07 -11.72 -11.28
N HIS A 20 -12.15 -12.36 -10.82
CA HIS A 20 -12.15 -13.76 -10.36
C HIS A 20 -11.05 -14.06 -9.32
N TYR A 21 -10.83 -13.11 -8.41
CA TYR A 21 -9.77 -13.18 -7.40
C TYR A 21 -10.36 -13.57 -6.03
N TYR A 22 -9.94 -14.73 -5.54
CA TYR A 22 -10.39 -15.31 -4.28
C TYR A 22 -9.16 -15.66 -3.45
N ALA A 23 -8.87 -14.84 -2.43
CA ALA A 23 -7.66 -15.02 -1.64
C ALA A 23 -7.83 -14.55 -0.20
N ASN A 24 -7.00 -15.12 0.68
CA ASN A 24 -6.88 -14.74 2.06
C ASN A 24 -5.51 -14.12 2.30
N HIS A 25 -5.47 -12.91 2.87
CA HIS A 25 -4.26 -12.18 3.16
C HIS A 25 -4.14 -11.90 4.66
N GLN A 26 -3.04 -12.32 5.26
CA GLN A 26 -2.67 -11.95 6.64
C GLN A 26 -1.72 -10.76 6.57
N LEU A 27 -2.25 -9.57 6.78
CA LEU A 27 -1.54 -8.31 6.60
C LEU A 27 -1.03 -7.77 7.92
N THR A 28 0.20 -7.23 7.92
CA THR A 28 0.77 -6.47 9.03
C THR A 28 1.02 -5.05 8.56
N LEU A 29 0.33 -4.07 9.17
CA LEU A 29 0.43 -2.66 8.82
C LEU A 29 1.13 -1.90 9.94
N ALA A 30 2.16 -1.13 9.59
CA ALA A 30 2.72 -0.14 10.48
C ALA A 30 2.00 1.20 10.25
N LEU A 31 1.37 1.73 11.30
CA LEU A 31 0.81 3.08 11.35
C LEU A 31 1.90 4.04 11.81
N HIS A 32 2.42 4.85 10.89
CA HIS A 32 3.40 5.89 11.21
C HIS A 32 2.75 6.96 12.13
N PRO A 33 3.48 7.60 13.06
CA PRO A 33 2.89 8.59 13.98
C PRO A 33 2.20 9.79 13.30
N SER A 34 2.60 10.14 12.08
CA SER A 34 1.95 11.18 11.27
C SER A 34 0.83 10.66 10.38
N GLU A 35 0.58 9.35 10.38
CA GLU A 35 -0.52 8.74 9.65
C GLU A 35 -1.78 8.69 10.53
N THR A 36 -2.92 9.04 9.95
CA THR A 36 -4.20 8.87 10.63
C THR A 36 -4.73 7.43 10.43
N PRO A 37 -5.52 6.89 11.38
CA PRO A 37 -6.16 5.59 11.21
C PRO A 37 -7.01 5.50 9.92
N GLU A 38 -7.68 6.59 9.53
CA GLU A 38 -8.46 6.66 8.30
C GLU A 38 -7.59 6.46 7.07
N ARG A 39 -6.42 7.13 7.00
CA ARG A 39 -5.48 6.96 5.89
C ARG A 39 -4.93 5.52 5.84
N MET A 40 -4.65 4.91 6.99
CA MET A 40 -4.25 3.49 7.05
C MET A 40 -5.37 2.58 6.52
N MET A 41 -6.63 2.85 6.85
CA MET A 41 -7.76 2.09 6.31
C MET A 41 -7.92 2.28 4.80
N VAL A 42 -7.61 3.45 4.26
CA VAL A 42 -7.56 3.66 2.80
C VAL A 42 -6.42 2.86 2.17
N ARG A 43 -5.24 2.74 2.83
CA ARG A 43 -4.18 1.82 2.37
C ARG A 43 -4.68 0.38 2.31
N LEU A 44 -5.39 -0.07 3.34
CA LEU A 44 -5.97 -1.41 3.36
C LEU A 44 -7.03 -1.61 2.26
N MET A 45 -7.85 -0.59 2.00
CA MET A 45 -8.84 -0.63 0.91
C MET A 45 -8.17 -0.68 -0.47
N ALA A 46 -7.13 0.13 -0.68
CA ALA A 46 -6.34 0.09 -1.92
C ALA A 46 -5.65 -1.27 -2.12
N PHE A 47 -5.17 -1.90 -1.04
CA PHE A 47 -4.70 -3.28 -1.11
C PHE A 47 -5.80 -4.22 -1.59
N ALA A 48 -7.00 -4.14 -1.00
CA ALA A 48 -8.11 -5.03 -1.32
C ALA A 48 -8.55 -4.91 -2.80
N ASP A 49 -8.64 -3.68 -3.30
CA ASP A 49 -9.01 -3.37 -4.69
C ASP A 49 -7.96 -3.86 -5.70
N SER A 50 -6.69 -3.65 -5.39
CA SER A 50 -5.57 -4.02 -6.26
C SER A 50 -4.91 -5.36 -5.89
N ALA A 51 -5.59 -6.20 -5.12
CA ALA A 51 -4.97 -7.34 -4.45
C ALA A 51 -4.26 -8.28 -5.43
N SER A 52 -3.07 -8.72 -5.03
CA SER A 52 -2.26 -9.73 -5.70
C SER A 52 -1.32 -10.38 -4.68
N GLU A 53 -0.65 -11.47 -5.06
CA GLU A 53 0.35 -12.13 -4.20
C GLU A 53 1.63 -11.30 -4.03
N LEU A 54 1.92 -10.39 -4.97
CA LEU A 54 3.15 -9.60 -5.01
C LEU A 54 2.96 -8.15 -4.53
N LEU A 55 1.71 -7.71 -4.34
CA LEU A 55 1.39 -6.38 -3.81
C LEU A 55 1.85 -6.26 -2.35
N GLN A 56 2.51 -5.15 -2.02
CA GLN A 56 3.10 -4.91 -0.70
C GLN A 56 2.89 -3.47 -0.25
N PHE A 57 2.69 -3.28 1.05
CA PHE A 57 2.84 -1.96 1.68
C PHE A 57 4.32 -1.57 1.67
N SER A 58 4.61 -0.36 1.22
CA SER A 58 5.98 0.17 1.24
C SER A 58 6.25 0.94 2.55
N GLN A 59 7.43 1.55 2.67
CA GLN A 59 7.75 2.47 3.76
C GLN A 59 6.95 3.79 3.70
N GLY A 60 6.49 4.20 2.51
CA GLY A 60 5.52 5.29 2.34
C GLY A 60 5.87 6.58 3.09
N LEU A 61 5.18 6.87 4.19
CA LEU A 61 5.44 8.09 4.97
C LEU A 61 6.83 8.12 5.64
N ASP A 62 7.46 6.97 5.83
CA ASP A 62 8.84 6.87 6.32
C ASP A 62 9.88 7.16 5.22
N ASN A 63 9.52 6.95 3.96
CA ASN A 63 10.39 7.21 2.82
C ASN A 63 9.62 7.95 1.71
N PRO A 64 9.84 9.27 1.53
CA PRO A 64 9.11 10.04 0.53
C PRO A 64 9.35 9.53 -0.89
N ASP A 65 10.36 8.70 -1.12
CA ASP A 65 10.60 8.11 -2.42
C ASP A 65 9.70 6.92 -2.74
N ASP A 66 9.05 6.30 -1.76
CA ASP A 66 8.23 5.11 -1.95
C ASP A 66 6.72 5.44 -2.00
N PRO A 67 5.92 4.69 -2.79
CA PRO A 67 4.45 4.84 -2.84
C PRO A 67 3.78 4.42 -1.53
N ALA A 68 2.46 4.51 -1.42
CA ALA A 68 1.77 3.86 -0.30
C ALA A 68 1.82 2.32 -0.41
N LEU A 69 1.64 1.79 -1.63
CA LEU A 69 1.78 0.39 -1.98
C LEU A 69 2.46 0.25 -3.34
N TRP A 70 3.12 -0.87 -3.56
CA TRP A 70 3.63 -1.23 -4.87
C TRP A 70 3.49 -2.73 -5.15
N GLU A 71 3.54 -3.09 -6.41
CA GLU A 71 3.83 -4.44 -6.86
C GLU A 71 5.12 -4.41 -7.65
N LYS A 72 6.01 -5.36 -7.34
CA LYS A 72 7.26 -5.56 -8.08
C LYS A 72 7.25 -6.94 -8.73
N ASP A 73 7.75 -7.03 -9.95
CA ASP A 73 7.97 -8.31 -10.60
C ASP A 73 9.20 -9.04 -10.02
N LEU A 74 9.48 -10.23 -10.56
CA LEU A 74 10.61 -11.06 -10.10
C LEU A 74 11.99 -10.47 -10.43
N THR A 75 12.06 -9.45 -11.28
CA THR A 75 13.30 -8.70 -11.56
C THR A 75 13.50 -7.54 -10.58
N GLY A 76 12.48 -7.23 -9.78
CA GLY A 76 12.44 -6.09 -8.87
C GLY A 76 11.92 -4.81 -9.51
N ALA A 77 11.48 -4.85 -10.77
CA ALA A 77 10.88 -3.71 -11.45
C ALA A 77 9.48 -3.45 -10.89
N ILE A 78 9.14 -2.19 -10.66
CA ILE A 78 7.81 -1.80 -10.19
C ILE A 78 6.83 -1.91 -11.37
N VAL A 79 5.81 -2.74 -11.21
CA VAL A 79 4.75 -2.96 -12.21
C VAL A 79 3.43 -2.32 -11.80
N HIS A 80 3.27 -1.98 -10.52
CA HIS A 80 2.12 -1.24 -10.01
C HIS A 80 2.57 -0.27 -8.92
N TRP A 81 2.20 1.00 -9.06
CA TRP A 81 2.48 2.08 -8.11
C TRP A 81 1.18 2.68 -7.59
N ILE A 82 0.97 2.67 -6.28
CA ILE A 82 -0.25 3.19 -5.66
C ILE A 82 0.10 4.28 -4.64
N ASP A 83 -0.26 5.51 -4.96
CA ASP A 83 -0.18 6.65 -4.05
C ASP A 83 -1.55 7.01 -3.48
N LEU A 84 -1.55 7.59 -2.27
CA LEU A 84 -2.77 8.02 -1.59
C LEU A 84 -2.69 9.48 -1.18
N GLY A 85 -3.86 10.13 -1.18
CA GLY A 85 -4.00 11.53 -0.78
C GLY A 85 -4.03 12.44 -1.99
N GLN A 86 -3.26 13.52 -1.93
CA GLN A 86 -3.23 14.57 -2.96
C GLN A 86 -1.80 14.72 -3.48
N PRO A 87 -1.32 13.81 -4.36
CA PRO A 87 0.01 13.92 -4.92
C PRO A 87 0.12 15.18 -5.79
N ASP A 88 1.27 15.84 -5.72
CA ASP A 88 1.59 16.96 -6.61
C ASP A 88 2.07 16.46 -7.98
N GLU A 89 2.27 17.38 -8.92
CA GLU A 89 2.71 17.03 -10.28
C GLU A 89 4.06 16.31 -10.28
N SER A 90 4.96 16.68 -9.35
CA SER A 90 6.29 16.07 -9.26
C SER A 90 6.19 14.60 -8.85
N ARG A 91 5.30 14.28 -7.89
CA ARG A 91 5.01 12.92 -7.45
C ARG A 91 4.35 12.08 -8.54
N VAL A 92 3.37 12.64 -9.25
CA VAL A 92 2.70 11.92 -10.36
C VAL A 92 3.68 11.62 -11.48
N ARG A 93 4.57 12.56 -11.81
CA ARG A 93 5.63 12.33 -12.82
C ARG A 93 6.58 11.23 -12.39
N LYS A 94 6.96 11.19 -11.12
CA LYS A 94 7.82 10.14 -10.58
C LYS A 94 7.15 8.76 -10.65
N ALA A 95 5.86 8.68 -10.38
CA ALA A 95 5.10 7.42 -10.41
C ALA A 95 4.96 6.80 -11.82
N THR A 96 5.14 7.61 -12.88
CA THR A 96 4.87 7.24 -14.27
C THR A 96 6.13 7.12 -15.14
N GLY A 97 7.31 7.48 -14.61
CA GLY A 97 8.60 7.43 -15.30
C GLY A 97 9.47 6.28 -14.84
#